data_AF-A0A2M8DQC3-F1
#
_entry.id   AF-A0A2M8DQC3-F1
#
_cell.length_a   1.000
_cell.length_b   1.000
_cell.length_c   1.000
_cell.angle_alpha   90.00
_cell.angle_beta   90.00
_cell.angle_gamma   90.00
#
_symmetry.space_group_name_H-M   'P 1'
#
loop_
_entity.id
_entity.type
_entity.pdbx_description
1 polymer ?
#
loop_
_entity_poly.entity_id
_entity_poly.type
_entity_poly.pdbx_seq_one_letter_code
_entity_poly.pdbx_strand_id
1 'polypeptide(L)'
;MNMITIITGKPGAGKTLYMTYLALNLFLKGHDVYANWKLDFSDYVSKKKIKQTTLGKVYFWSEIPELLHIKGGQIFIDEAQGYFDSREWQEMPPSAKQKFSAHRHDIRKDNKGQIIPLDIWAGVQHTSNIDKRIRDLGQHFAEVRNIFNKLFMVSYFELQDLKDDNLRRRAVKRKFFLFNKTKANCYNTHEAVNFIKYPEFPYYRKYNREYSNENSGLIPKVNKW
;
A
#
# COMPACT_ATOMS: atom_id res chain seq x y z
N MET A 1 -15.78 -1.30 -5.31
CA MET A 1 -15.64 -2.20 -4.15
C MET A 1 -14.40 -1.76 -3.39
N ASN A 2 -14.53 -1.56 -2.09
CA ASN A 2 -13.45 -1.24 -1.15
C ASN A 2 -12.89 -2.56 -0.60
N MET A 3 -11.58 -2.74 -0.67
CA MET A 3 -10.98 -4.07 -0.54
C MET A 3 -9.64 -4.06 0.20
N ILE A 4 -9.51 -4.96 1.18
CA ILE A 4 -8.20 -5.35 1.72
C ILE A 4 -7.70 -6.55 0.92
N THR A 5 -6.52 -6.40 0.31
CA THR A 5 -5.80 -7.46 -0.39
C THR A 5 -4.50 -7.78 0.32
N ILE A 6 -4.34 -9.04 0.73
CA ILE A 6 -3.11 -9.54 1.34
C ILE A 6 -2.19 -10.07 0.25
N ILE A 7 -0.97 -9.58 0.19
CA ILE A 7 0.04 -9.97 -0.81
C ILE A 7 1.14 -10.75 -0.08
N THR A 8 1.30 -12.02 -0.44
CA THR A 8 2.25 -12.94 0.21
C THR A 8 3.30 -13.48 -0.75
N GLY A 9 4.38 -14.05 -0.21
CA GLY A 9 5.49 -14.60 -0.97
C GLY A 9 6.78 -14.59 -0.16
N LYS A 10 7.69 -15.51 -0.50
CA LYS A 10 9.00 -15.62 0.16
C LYS A 10 9.78 -14.29 0.09
N PRO A 11 10.72 -14.05 1.03
CA PRO A 11 11.71 -12.98 0.86
C PRO A 11 12.35 -13.04 -0.54
N GLY A 12 12.51 -11.88 -1.19
CA GLY A 12 13.03 -11.80 -2.56
C GLY A 12 12.08 -12.22 -3.68
N ALA A 13 10.85 -12.67 -3.38
CA ALA A 13 9.89 -13.11 -4.41
C ALA A 13 9.31 -11.97 -5.28
N GLY A 14 9.62 -10.70 -4.98
CA GLY A 14 9.16 -9.54 -5.74
C GLY A 14 7.83 -8.93 -5.24
N LYS A 15 7.48 -9.09 -3.96
CA LYS A 15 6.27 -8.51 -3.36
C LYS A 15 6.23 -6.98 -3.47
N THR A 16 7.25 -6.30 -2.93
CA THR A 16 7.39 -4.84 -2.97
C THR A 16 7.47 -4.32 -4.40
N LEU A 17 8.15 -5.05 -5.29
CA LEU A 17 8.17 -4.76 -6.73
C LEU A 17 6.76 -4.79 -7.34
N TYR A 18 5.99 -5.85 -7.06
CA TYR A 18 4.62 -5.98 -7.52
C TYR A 18 3.72 -4.86 -6.97
N MET A 19 3.82 -4.56 -5.66
CA MET A 19 3.08 -3.47 -5.03
C MET A 19 3.44 -2.12 -5.63
N THR A 20 4.72 -1.86 -5.90
CA THR A 20 5.17 -0.63 -6.58
C THR A 20 4.57 -0.52 -7.99
N TYR A 21 4.48 -1.63 -8.73
CA TYR A 21 3.88 -1.62 -10.07
C TYR A 21 2.38 -1.34 -10.00
N LEU A 22 1.71 -1.88 -8.99
CA LEU A 22 0.30 -1.65 -8.74
C LEU A 22 0.06 -0.20 -8.33
N ALA A 23 0.85 0.34 -7.40
CA ALA A 23 0.83 1.73 -6.97
C ALA A 23 1.03 2.69 -8.15
N LEU A 24 2.04 2.46 -8.99
CA LEU A 24 2.26 3.24 -10.21
C LEU A 24 1.04 3.19 -11.13
N ASN A 25 0.46 2.00 -11.38
CA ASN A 25 -0.72 1.89 -12.24
C ASN A 25 -1.95 2.63 -11.68
N LEU A 26 -2.13 2.67 -10.37
CA LEU A 26 -3.23 3.38 -9.70
C LEU A 26 -3.00 4.89 -9.71
N PHE A 27 -1.77 5.32 -9.42
CA PHE A 27 -1.33 6.71 -9.57
C PHE A 27 -1.57 7.25 -10.98
N LEU A 28 -1.22 6.47 -12.02
CA LEU A 28 -1.46 6.84 -13.42
C LEU A 28 -2.95 6.95 -13.78
N LYS A 29 -3.84 6.37 -12.98
CA LYS A 29 -5.30 6.47 -13.14
C LYS A 29 -5.91 7.61 -12.33
N GLY A 30 -5.11 8.40 -11.60
CA GLY A 30 -5.61 9.50 -10.78
C GLY A 30 -5.89 9.14 -9.33
N HIS A 31 -5.54 7.93 -8.87
CA HIS A 31 -5.73 7.55 -7.47
C HIS A 31 -4.56 8.02 -6.61
N ASP A 32 -4.89 8.57 -5.44
CA ASP A 32 -3.91 8.88 -4.41
C ASP A 32 -3.34 7.59 -3.82
N VAL A 33 -2.02 7.53 -3.64
CA VAL A 33 -1.26 6.38 -3.16
C VAL A 33 -0.58 6.76 -1.85
N TYR A 34 -0.77 5.95 -0.83
CA TYR A 34 -0.16 6.11 0.49
C TYR A 34 0.70 4.87 0.76
N ALA A 35 2.01 5.01 0.92
CA ALA A 35 2.91 3.88 1.14
C ALA A 35 3.85 4.10 2.32
N ASN A 36 4.19 3.04 3.07
CA ASN A 36 5.19 3.07 4.14
C ASN A 36 6.63 2.85 3.66
N TRP A 37 6.85 2.94 2.34
CA TRP A 37 8.17 3.04 1.75
C TRP A 37 8.18 4.18 0.74
N LYS A 38 9.38 4.70 0.45
CA LYS A 38 9.53 5.81 -0.48
C LYS A 38 9.18 5.37 -1.91
N LEU A 39 8.26 6.10 -2.51
CA LEU A 39 7.85 5.98 -3.90
C LEU A 39 8.14 7.29 -4.62
N ASP A 40 8.82 7.21 -5.76
CA ASP A 40 9.07 8.34 -6.64
C ASP A 40 8.74 7.97 -8.09
N PHE A 41 7.67 8.55 -8.62
CA PHE A 41 7.22 8.33 -9.99
C PHE A 41 7.68 9.43 -10.97
N SER A 42 8.46 10.42 -10.51
CA SER A 42 8.90 11.58 -11.29
C SER A 42 9.61 11.20 -12.58
N ASP A 43 10.65 10.38 -12.45
CA ASP A 43 11.49 9.95 -13.57
C ASP A 43 10.67 9.14 -14.59
N TYR A 44 9.77 8.28 -14.11
CA TYR A 44 8.89 7.50 -14.97
C TYR A 44 7.93 8.40 -15.76
N VAL A 45 7.26 9.34 -15.09
CA VAL A 45 6.31 10.29 -15.71
C VAL A 45 7.02 11.15 -16.77
N SER A 46 8.22 11.66 -16.44
CA SER A 46 9.04 12.47 -17.33
C SER A 46 9.44 11.67 -18.58
N LYS A 47 10.05 10.49 -18.41
CA LYS A 47 10.49 9.62 -19.52
C LYS A 47 9.35 9.18 -20.42
N LYS A 48 8.15 8.98 -19.86
CA LYS A 48 6.95 8.56 -20.60
C LYS A 48 6.10 9.72 -21.13
N LYS A 49 6.48 10.98 -20.86
CA LYS A 49 5.76 12.20 -21.29
C LYS A 49 4.28 12.18 -20.91
N ILE A 50 3.98 11.75 -19.69
CA ILE A 50 2.59 11.59 -19.21
C ILE A 50 2.05 12.94 -18.73
N LYS A 51 0.79 13.26 -19.09
CA LYS A 51 0.12 14.49 -18.65
C LYS A 51 -0.13 14.47 -17.14
N GLN A 52 0.37 15.47 -16.42
CA GLN A 52 0.29 15.52 -14.96
C GLN A 52 -1.12 15.80 -14.42
N THR A 53 -1.99 16.44 -15.21
CA THR A 53 -3.33 16.88 -14.77
C THR A 53 -4.28 15.74 -14.43
N THR A 54 -3.94 14.49 -14.79
CA THR A 54 -4.76 13.30 -14.53
C THR A 54 -4.10 12.33 -13.54
N LEU A 55 -2.96 12.70 -12.96
CA LEU A 55 -2.21 11.83 -12.06
C LEU A 55 -2.72 11.98 -10.62
N GLY A 56 -2.63 10.88 -9.88
CA GLY A 56 -2.85 10.89 -8.44
C GLY A 56 -1.71 11.57 -7.70
N LYS A 57 -1.78 11.55 -6.37
CA LYS A 57 -0.69 12.00 -5.50
C LYS A 57 -0.04 10.82 -4.79
N VAL A 58 1.23 10.96 -4.42
CA VAL A 58 1.97 9.97 -3.64
C VAL A 58 2.28 10.56 -2.27
N TYR A 59 1.98 9.79 -1.23
CA TYR A 59 2.21 10.15 0.17
C TYR A 59 3.00 9.05 0.85
N PHE A 60 4.01 9.45 1.61
CA PHE A 60 4.68 8.58 2.56
C PHE A 60 3.97 8.66 3.91
N TRP A 61 3.80 7.52 4.57
CA TRP A 61 3.31 7.45 5.94
C TRP A 61 4.22 6.55 6.75
N SER A 62 4.37 6.85 8.04
CA SER A 62 5.19 6.06 8.96
C SER A 62 4.35 5.33 10.01
N GLU A 63 3.25 5.96 10.44
CA GLU A 63 2.45 5.48 11.56
C GLU A 63 0.97 5.33 11.17
N ILE A 64 0.30 4.31 11.71
CA ILE A 64 -1.13 4.04 11.46
C ILE A 64 -2.04 5.25 11.76
N PRO A 65 -1.83 6.07 12.81
CA PRO A 65 -2.62 7.27 13.07
C PRO A 65 -2.67 8.26 11.89
N GLU A 66 -1.64 8.32 11.05
CA GLU A 66 -1.63 9.17 9.86
C GLU A 66 -2.70 8.74 8.83
N LEU A 67 -3.14 7.48 8.86
CA LEU A 67 -4.11 6.95 7.92
C LEU A 67 -5.57 7.17 8.34
N LEU A 68 -5.83 7.58 9.59
CA LEU A 68 -7.17 7.63 10.17
C LEU A 68 -8.11 8.61 9.47
N HIS A 69 -7.57 9.73 8.98
CA HIS A 69 -8.34 10.78 8.35
C HIS A 69 -8.50 10.61 6.83
N ILE A 70 -7.78 9.66 6.23
CA ILE A 70 -7.79 9.46 4.78
C ILE A 70 -9.16 8.95 4.33
N LYS A 71 -9.72 9.58 3.29
CA LYS A 71 -10.93 9.12 2.61
C LYS A 71 -10.62 8.93 1.14
N GLY A 72 -10.88 7.74 0.62
CA GLY A 72 -10.50 7.33 -0.73
C GLY A 72 -8.99 7.30 -0.98
N GLY A 73 -8.57 6.44 -1.90
CA GLY A 73 -7.16 6.25 -2.26
C GLY A 73 -6.71 4.81 -2.07
N GLN A 74 -5.41 4.60 -2.13
CA GLN A 74 -4.81 3.28 -2.19
C GLN A 74 -3.68 3.23 -1.15
N ILE A 75 -3.94 2.55 -0.04
CA ILE A 75 -2.97 2.37 1.04
C ILE A 75 -2.16 1.12 0.74
N PHE A 76 -0.85 1.26 0.77
CA PHE A 76 0.12 0.19 0.61
C PHE A 76 0.94 0.05 1.88
N ILE A 77 1.09 -1.18 2.33
CA ILE A 77 1.73 -1.53 3.60
C ILE A 77 2.70 -2.67 3.31
N ASP A 78 3.99 -2.38 3.19
CA ASP A 78 5.01 -3.42 3.13
C ASP A 78 5.35 -3.89 4.55
N GLU A 79 5.71 -5.18 4.66
CA GLU A 79 5.93 -5.89 5.93
C GLU A 79 4.82 -5.62 6.96
N ALA A 80 3.57 -5.78 6.52
CA ALA A 80 2.37 -5.44 7.28
C ALA A 80 2.22 -6.17 8.62
N GLN A 81 2.95 -7.28 8.84
CA GLN A 81 3.00 -7.91 10.17
C GLN A 81 3.53 -6.97 11.26
N GLY A 82 4.37 -5.97 10.92
CA GLY A 82 4.85 -4.99 11.91
C GLY A 82 3.79 -4.01 12.40
N TYR A 83 2.62 -3.95 11.73
CA TYR A 83 1.52 -3.04 12.08
C TYR A 83 0.24 -3.78 12.50
N PHE A 84 0.13 -5.05 12.14
CA PHE A 84 -1.09 -5.85 12.32
C PHE A 84 -0.80 -7.25 12.88
N ASP A 85 0.30 -7.45 13.61
CA ASP A 85 0.40 -8.64 14.44
C ASP A 85 -0.67 -8.63 15.54
N SER A 86 -0.85 -9.76 16.21
CA SER A 86 -1.90 -9.89 17.24
C SER A 86 -1.71 -8.95 18.43
N ARG A 87 -0.47 -8.54 18.75
CA ARG A 87 -0.16 -7.66 19.89
C ARG A 87 -0.41 -6.21 19.52
N GLU A 88 0.18 -5.76 18.41
CA GLU A 88 -0.04 -4.43 17.84
C GLU A 88 -1.52 -4.18 17.59
N TRP A 89 -2.24 -5.17 17.06
CA TRP A 89 -3.67 -5.07 16.89
C TRP A 89 -4.42 -4.95 18.21
N GLN A 90 -4.01 -5.63 19.28
CA GLN A 90 -4.66 -5.49 20.59
C GLN A 90 -4.43 -4.10 21.19
N GLU A 91 -3.23 -3.56 21.06
CA GLU A 91 -2.83 -2.25 21.60
C GLU A 91 -3.34 -1.07 20.74
N MET A 92 -3.68 -1.34 19.48
CA MET A 92 -4.18 -0.34 18.54
C MET A 92 -5.40 0.42 19.10
N PRO A 93 -5.44 1.76 18.99
CA PRO A 93 -6.57 2.56 19.45
C PRO A 93 -7.91 2.12 18.84
N PRO A 94 -9.04 2.21 19.58
CA PRO A 94 -10.35 1.85 19.06
C PRO A 94 -10.72 2.54 17.74
N SER A 95 -10.34 3.80 17.58
CA SER A 95 -10.57 4.58 16.35
C SER A 95 -9.86 3.98 15.13
N ALA A 96 -8.65 3.45 15.31
CA ALA A 96 -7.89 2.80 14.24
C ALA A 96 -8.48 1.43 13.89
N LYS A 97 -8.87 0.62 14.88
CA LYS A 97 -9.61 -0.64 14.65
C LYS A 97 -10.92 -0.40 13.90
N GLN A 98 -11.64 0.66 14.27
CA GLN A 98 -12.88 1.06 13.60
C GLN A 98 -12.60 1.51 12.17
N LYS A 99 -11.53 2.28 11.93
CA LYS A 99 -11.10 2.70 10.59
C LYS A 99 -10.89 1.51 9.66
N PHE A 100 -10.12 0.51 10.08
CA PHE A 100 -9.87 -0.67 9.24
C PHE A 100 -11.12 -1.54 9.05
N SER A 101 -11.94 -1.69 10.08
CA SER A 101 -13.21 -2.42 9.98
C SER A 101 -14.21 -1.73 9.05
N ALA A 102 -14.25 -0.39 9.08
CA ALA A 102 -15.20 0.45 8.34
C ALA A 102 -14.59 1.14 7.11
N HIS A 103 -13.40 0.75 6.66
CA HIS A 103 -12.69 1.37 5.52
C HIS A 103 -13.55 1.45 4.25
N ARG A 104 -14.54 0.55 4.13
CA ARG A 104 -15.50 0.54 3.03
C ARG A 104 -16.42 1.76 2.97
N HIS A 105 -16.53 2.54 4.02
CA HIS A 105 -17.30 3.78 4.05
C HIS A 105 -16.43 5.02 3.79
N ASP A 106 -15.11 4.86 3.82
CA ASP A 106 -14.15 5.95 3.62
C ASP A 106 -13.90 6.20 2.13
N ILE A 107 -14.88 6.80 1.47
CA ILE A 107 -14.80 7.13 0.05
C ILE A 107 -14.51 8.62 -0.19
N ARG A 108 -13.85 8.90 -1.31
CA ARG A 108 -13.72 10.25 -1.87
C ARG A 108 -14.51 10.33 -3.17
N LYS A 109 -14.94 11.53 -3.56
CA LYS A 109 -15.42 11.80 -4.92
C LYS A 109 -14.37 12.60 -5.67
N ASP A 110 -14.11 12.23 -6.92
CA ASP A 110 -13.27 13.03 -7.80
C ASP A 110 -14.04 14.25 -8.34
N ASN A 111 -13.36 15.10 -9.11
CA ASN A 111 -13.96 16.31 -9.73
C ASN A 111 -15.11 15.99 -10.70
N LYS A 112 -15.29 14.73 -11.10
CA LYS A 112 -16.36 14.25 -11.97
C LYS A 112 -17.47 13.53 -11.18
N GLY A 113 -17.40 13.54 -9.85
CA GLY A 113 -18.34 12.87 -8.97
C GLY A 113 -18.17 11.36 -8.87
N GLN A 114 -17.12 10.77 -9.48
CA GLN A 114 -16.85 9.34 -9.38
C GLN A 114 -16.32 8.98 -8.00
N ILE A 115 -16.81 7.86 -7.47
CA ILE A 115 -16.42 7.34 -6.17
C ILE A 115 -15.02 6.72 -6.28
N ILE A 116 -14.09 7.26 -5.51
CA ILE A 116 -12.77 6.71 -5.28
C ILE A 116 -12.83 5.89 -3.98
N PRO A 117 -12.73 4.55 -4.08
CA PRO A 117 -12.64 3.66 -2.93
C PRO A 117 -11.34 3.90 -2.12
N LEU A 118 -11.37 3.56 -0.83
CA LEU A 118 -10.18 3.32 -0.03
C LEU A 118 -9.87 1.82 -0.04
N ASP A 119 -8.82 1.44 -0.76
CA ASP A 119 -8.33 0.06 -0.81
C ASP A 119 -7.01 -0.07 -0.05
N ILE A 120 -6.78 -1.24 0.55
CA ILE A 120 -5.58 -1.54 1.33
C ILE A 120 -4.87 -2.75 0.71
N TRP A 121 -3.58 -2.58 0.46
CA TRP A 121 -2.68 -3.58 -0.11
C TRP A 121 -1.59 -3.89 0.92
N ALA A 122 -1.69 -5.04 1.57
CA ALA A 122 -0.82 -5.43 2.69
C ALA A 122 0.14 -6.54 2.27
N GLY A 123 1.43 -6.23 2.15
CA GLY A 123 2.51 -7.16 1.87
C GLY A 123 2.99 -7.87 3.13
N VAL A 124 3.01 -9.21 3.13
CA VAL A 124 3.54 -10.04 4.22
C VAL A 124 4.34 -11.23 3.71
N GLN A 125 5.18 -11.80 4.56
CA GLN A 125 5.91 -13.03 4.22
C GLN A 125 5.05 -14.29 4.44
N HIS A 126 4.35 -14.33 5.57
CA HIS A 126 3.44 -15.41 5.96
C HIS A 126 2.14 -14.78 6.46
N THR A 127 1.00 -15.28 5.96
CA THR A 127 -0.32 -14.76 6.33
C THR A 127 -0.67 -15.04 7.79
N SER A 128 -0.09 -16.07 8.39
CA SER A 128 -0.19 -16.39 9.83
C SER A 128 0.31 -15.26 10.72
N ASN A 129 1.20 -14.40 10.23
CA ASN A 129 1.81 -13.33 11.00
C ASN A 129 0.89 -12.08 11.10
N ILE A 130 -0.24 -12.09 10.39
CA ILE A 130 -1.26 -11.06 10.51
C ILE A 130 -2.36 -11.54 11.46
N ASP A 131 -2.85 -10.64 12.30
CA ASP A 131 -4.01 -10.83 13.15
C ASP A 131 -5.20 -11.38 12.34
N LYS A 132 -5.93 -12.32 12.98
CA LYS A 132 -7.05 -13.01 12.35
C LYS A 132 -8.13 -12.04 11.87
N ARG A 133 -8.37 -10.92 12.58
CA ARG A 133 -9.40 -9.95 12.20
C ARG A 133 -9.06 -9.22 10.90
N ILE A 134 -7.81 -8.82 10.69
CA ILE A 134 -7.39 -8.23 9.41
C ILE A 134 -7.50 -9.27 8.28
N ARG A 135 -7.14 -10.54 8.56
CA ARG A 135 -7.37 -11.62 7.59
C ARG A 135 -8.84 -11.76 7.25
N ASP A 136 -9.74 -11.84 8.24
CA ASP A 136 -11.18 -11.96 8.03
C ASP A 136 -11.80 -10.73 7.33
N LEU A 137 -11.22 -9.54 7.49
CA LEU A 137 -11.60 -8.32 6.75
C LEU A 137 -11.07 -8.33 5.30
N GLY A 138 -10.01 -9.08 5.03
CA GLY A 138 -9.48 -9.37 3.72
C GLY A 138 -10.54 -9.97 2.80
N GLN A 139 -10.55 -9.57 1.53
CA GLN A 139 -11.42 -10.22 0.53
C GLN A 139 -10.63 -11.16 -0.38
N HIS A 140 -9.36 -10.82 -0.65
CA HIS A 140 -8.51 -11.59 -1.54
C HIS A 140 -7.13 -11.74 -0.93
N PHE A 141 -6.46 -12.83 -1.30
CA PHE A 141 -5.02 -12.90 -1.16
C PHE A 141 -4.35 -13.18 -2.50
N ALA A 142 -3.16 -12.63 -2.67
CA ALA A 142 -2.35 -12.75 -3.85
C ALA A 142 -0.97 -13.30 -3.45
N GLU A 143 -0.56 -14.41 -4.04
CA GLU A 143 0.78 -14.95 -3.85
C GLU A 143 1.69 -14.55 -5.02
N VAL A 144 2.79 -13.89 -4.71
CA VAL A 144 3.82 -13.50 -5.67
C VAL A 144 4.95 -14.53 -5.66
N ARG A 145 5.32 -15.02 -6.84
CA ARG A 145 6.45 -15.92 -7.05
C ARG A 145 7.32 -15.42 -8.20
N ASN A 146 8.63 -15.44 -8.01
CA ASN A 146 9.58 -15.34 -9.12
C ASN A 146 9.63 -16.71 -9.82
N ILE A 147 9.27 -16.75 -11.10
CA ILE A 147 9.26 -17.98 -11.89
C ILE A 147 10.59 -18.18 -12.59
N PHE A 148 11.17 -17.09 -13.11
CA PHE A 148 12.44 -17.16 -13.79
C PHE A 148 13.06 -15.77 -13.94
N ASN A 149 14.16 -15.50 -13.22
CA ASN A 149 14.95 -14.26 -13.30
C ASN A 149 14.09 -12.98 -13.25
N LYS A 150 13.66 -12.48 -14.42
CA LYS A 150 12.85 -11.27 -14.60
C LYS A 150 11.34 -11.55 -14.72
N LEU A 151 10.89 -12.80 -14.73
CA LEU A 151 9.48 -13.18 -14.89
C LEU A 151 8.87 -13.56 -13.54
N PHE A 152 7.83 -12.83 -13.18
CA PHE A 152 7.09 -13.01 -11.94
C PHE A 152 5.66 -13.43 -12.24
N MET A 153 5.09 -14.24 -11.36
CA MET A 153 3.69 -14.63 -11.39
C MET A 153 3.02 -14.20 -10.09
N VAL A 154 1.80 -13.67 -10.23
CA VAL A 154 0.88 -13.39 -9.14
C VAL A 154 -0.31 -14.31 -9.28
N SER A 155 -0.55 -15.14 -8.28
CA SER A 155 -1.71 -16.02 -8.19
C SER A 155 -2.69 -15.44 -7.17
N TYR A 156 -3.91 -15.16 -7.58
CA TYR A 156 -4.98 -14.67 -6.72
C TYR A 156 -5.87 -15.83 -6.29
N PHE A 157 -6.31 -15.78 -5.05
CA PHE A 157 -7.09 -16.81 -4.40
C PHE A 157 -8.18 -16.16 -3.55
N GLU A 158 -9.22 -16.92 -3.24
CA GLU A 158 -10.26 -16.45 -2.33
C GLU A 158 -9.77 -16.59 -0.89
N LEU A 159 -10.23 -15.72 -0.01
CA LEU A 159 -9.76 -15.74 1.37
C LEU A 159 -10.20 -16.99 2.15
N GLN A 160 -11.22 -17.71 1.67
CA GLN A 160 -11.63 -18.99 2.23
C GLN A 160 -10.52 -20.05 2.07
N ASP A 161 -9.72 -19.97 1.00
CA ASP A 161 -8.60 -20.89 0.76
C ASP A 161 -7.44 -20.71 1.77
N LEU A 162 -7.44 -19.62 2.56
CA LEU A 162 -6.49 -19.38 3.64
C LEU A 162 -6.90 -20.02 4.97
N LYS A 163 -8.16 -20.45 5.12
CA LYS A 163 -8.69 -21.00 6.38
C LYS A 163 -8.36 -22.48 6.57
N ASP A 164 -7.96 -23.16 5.50
CA ASP A 164 -7.63 -24.58 5.52
C ASP A 164 -6.26 -24.81 4.84
N ASP A 165 -5.24 -25.11 5.66
CA ASP A 165 -3.89 -25.40 5.17
C ASP A 165 -3.79 -26.76 4.48
N ASN A 166 -4.79 -27.64 4.61
CA ASN A 166 -4.80 -28.97 4.01
C ASN A 166 -5.45 -29.00 2.61
N LEU A 167 -6.19 -27.96 2.22
CA LEU A 167 -6.82 -27.86 0.92
C LEU A 167 -5.81 -27.40 -0.15
N ARG A 168 -5.72 -28.17 -1.26
CA ARG A 168 -4.98 -27.73 -2.46
C ARG A 168 -5.65 -26.49 -3.04
N ARG A 169 -5.06 -25.33 -2.77
CA ARG A 169 -5.56 -24.02 -3.21
C ARG A 169 -5.57 -23.91 -4.73
N ARG A 170 -6.70 -23.48 -5.31
CA ARG A 170 -6.82 -23.21 -6.74
C ARG A 170 -6.85 -21.72 -6.98
N ALA A 171 -5.87 -21.20 -7.70
CA ALA A 171 -5.85 -19.78 -8.03
C ALA A 171 -7.06 -19.43 -8.92
N VAL A 172 -7.87 -18.47 -8.48
CA VAL A 172 -8.97 -17.87 -9.23
C VAL A 172 -8.45 -17.15 -10.47
N LYS A 173 -7.28 -16.51 -10.32
CA LYS A 173 -6.64 -15.76 -11.40
C LYS A 173 -5.14 -15.85 -11.29
N ARG A 174 -4.46 -15.88 -12.44
CA ARG A 174 -3.00 -15.71 -12.52
C ARG A 174 -2.67 -14.54 -13.42
N LYS A 175 -1.68 -13.76 -13.03
CA LYS A 175 -1.11 -12.69 -13.86
C LYS A 175 0.40 -12.83 -13.86
N PHE A 176 0.99 -12.59 -15.02
CA PHE A 176 2.44 -12.50 -15.15
C PHE A 176 2.85 -11.03 -15.25
N PHE A 177 4.00 -10.71 -14.69
CA PHE A 177 4.65 -9.42 -14.94
C PHE A 177 6.15 -9.60 -15.09
N LEU A 178 6.74 -8.77 -15.95
CA LEU A 178 8.16 -8.76 -16.20
C LEU A 178 8.82 -7.63 -15.42
N PHE A 179 10.02 -7.89 -14.91
CA PHE A 179 10.89 -6.86 -14.38
C PHE A 179 11.16 -5.81 -15.45
N ASN A 180 10.82 -4.58 -15.11
CA ASN A 180 11.08 -3.39 -15.89
C ASN A 180 11.89 -2.41 -15.04
N LYS A 181 13.12 -2.11 -15.48
CA LYS A 181 14.03 -1.22 -14.77
C LYS A 181 13.42 0.17 -14.51
N THR A 182 12.69 0.73 -15.47
CA THR A 182 12.06 2.06 -15.29
C THR A 182 11.00 2.07 -14.21
N LYS A 183 10.22 0.98 -14.08
CA LYS A 183 9.24 0.83 -13.00
C LYS A 183 9.89 0.42 -11.67
N ALA A 184 10.97 -0.35 -11.73
CA ALA A 184 11.71 -0.76 -10.53
C ALA A 184 12.43 0.43 -9.89
N ASN A 185 12.90 1.40 -10.69
CA ASN A 185 13.51 2.63 -10.17
C ASN A 185 12.50 3.56 -9.47
N CYS A 186 11.20 3.24 -9.50
CA CYS A 186 10.18 4.02 -8.79
C CYS A 186 10.18 3.81 -7.28
N TYR A 187 10.98 2.87 -6.78
CA TYR A 187 11.16 2.62 -5.35
C TYR A 187 12.63 2.28 -5.08
N ASN A 188 13.12 2.67 -3.91
CA ASN A 188 14.47 2.37 -3.48
C ASN A 188 14.45 1.27 -2.41
N THR A 189 14.87 0.05 -2.76
CA THR A 189 14.95 -1.09 -1.83
C THR A 189 16.04 -0.94 -0.77
N HIS A 190 17.00 -0.04 -0.97
CA HIS A 190 18.20 0.07 -0.14
C HIS A 190 18.18 1.28 0.80
N GLU A 191 17.22 2.20 0.64
CA GLU A 191 16.87 3.09 1.74
C GLU A 191 16.13 2.25 2.77
N ALA A 192 16.92 1.61 3.64
CA ALA A 192 16.43 1.07 4.88
C ALA A 192 15.52 2.11 5.54
N VAL A 193 14.48 1.62 6.20
CA VAL A 193 13.68 2.33 7.19
C VAL A 193 14.64 2.84 8.26
N ASN A 194 15.41 3.89 7.95
CA ASN A 194 16.25 4.59 8.88
C ASN A 194 15.25 5.20 9.84
N PHE A 195 15.11 4.53 10.98
CA PHE A 195 14.45 5.00 12.18
C PHE A 195 14.59 6.50 12.24
N ILE A 196 13.53 7.20 11.86
CA ILE A 196 13.37 8.60 12.20
C ILE A 196 13.49 8.60 13.72
N LYS A 197 14.57 9.18 14.27
CA LYS A 197 14.70 9.33 15.72
C LYS A 197 13.55 10.22 16.17
N TYR A 198 12.50 9.60 16.70
CA TYR A 198 11.38 10.32 17.28
C TYR A 198 11.82 10.88 18.64
N PRO A 199 11.47 12.14 18.96
CA PRO A 199 11.53 12.60 20.34
C PRO A 199 10.57 11.78 21.21
N GLU A 200 10.91 11.58 22.48
CA GLU A 200 10.13 10.77 23.42
C GLU A 200 8.66 11.21 23.49
N PHE A 201 7.77 10.23 23.50
CA PHE A 201 6.32 10.38 23.58
C PHE A 201 5.94 11.00 24.94
N PRO A 202 5.09 12.05 24.95
CA PRO A 202 3.84 11.88 25.70
C PRO A 202 2.64 12.55 25.00
N TYR A 203 1.43 12.13 25.35
CA TYR A 203 0.17 12.63 24.80
C TYR A 203 0.07 14.17 24.75
N TYR A 204 -0.66 14.65 23.74
CA TYR A 204 -1.03 16.04 23.39
C TYR A 204 -0.02 16.85 22.55
N ARG A 205 -0.21 16.86 21.22
CA ARG A 205 0.20 18.00 20.38
C ARG A 205 -0.97 18.98 20.22
N LYS A 206 -0.81 20.16 20.85
CA LYS A 206 -1.51 21.38 20.43
C LYS A 206 -0.96 21.76 19.05
N TYR A 207 -1.79 21.65 18.01
CA TYR A 207 -1.42 22.10 16.68
C TYR A 207 -1.34 23.64 16.67
N ASN A 208 -0.13 24.19 16.59
CA ASN A 208 0.03 25.59 16.20
C ASN A 208 -0.32 25.72 14.71
N ARG A 209 -1.31 26.56 14.41
CA ARG A 209 -1.99 26.67 13.11
C ARG A 209 -1.14 27.16 11.94
N GLU A 210 0.15 27.46 12.13
CA GLU A 210 0.94 28.19 11.12
C GLU A 210 2.09 27.43 10.48
N TYR A 211 2.40 26.19 10.92
CA TYR A 211 3.22 25.26 10.15
C TYR A 211 2.69 23.84 10.36
N SER A 212 1.61 23.50 9.65
CA SER A 212 1.10 22.14 9.52
C SER A 212 2.16 21.28 8.84
N ASN A 213 2.26 19.99 9.22
CA ASN A 213 2.84 18.96 8.37
C ASN A 213 2.19 19.07 6.98
N GLU A 214 2.79 19.80 6.04
CA GLU A 214 2.31 19.90 4.67
C GLU A 214 2.63 18.60 3.94
N ASN A 215 1.88 17.55 4.29
CA ASN A 215 1.68 16.35 3.50
C ASN A 215 0.85 16.74 2.26
N SER A 216 1.39 17.64 1.42
CA SER A 216 0.71 18.21 0.25
C SER A 216 0.52 17.18 -0.88
N GLY A 217 1.12 15.98 -0.72
CA GLY A 217 1.29 14.99 -1.76
C GLY A 217 2.28 15.52 -2.78
N LEU A 218 3.42 14.87 -2.95
CA LEU A 218 4.40 15.35 -3.91
C LEU A 218 3.87 15.05 -5.32
N ILE A 219 3.59 16.12 -6.08
CA ILE A 219 3.53 16.05 -7.54
C ILE A 219 4.96 16.35 -8.03
N PRO A 220 5.62 15.40 -8.71
CA PRO A 220 6.95 15.61 -9.29
C PRO A 220 7.11 16.92 -10.07
N LYS A 221 8.02 17.80 -9.62
CA LYS A 221 8.49 18.93 -10.44
C LYS A 221 9.56 18.42 -11.41
N VAL A 222 9.43 18.74 -12.70
CA VAL A 222 10.51 18.53 -13.67
C VAL A 222 11.36 19.79 -13.69
N ASN A 223 12.67 19.65 -13.44
CA ASN A 223 13.61 20.72 -13.73
C ASN A 223 13.60 20.96 -15.25
N LYS A 224 13.20 22.17 -15.65
CA LYS A 224 13.40 22.65 -17.02
C LYS A 224 14.92 22.73 -17.25
N TRP A 225 15.41 21.94 -18.19
CA TRP A 225 16.64 22.23 -18.91
C TRP A 225 16.23 22.50 -20.36
#